data_AF-A0A3R7EEH9-F1
#
_entry.id   AF-A0A3R7EEH9-F1
#
_cell.length_a   1.000
_cell.length_b   1.000
_cell.length_c   1.000
_cell.angle_alpha   90.00
_cell.angle_beta   90.00
_cell.angle_gamma   90.00
#
_symmetry.space_group_name_H-M   'P 1'
#
loop_
_entity.id
_entity.type
_entity.pdbx_description
1 polymer ?
#
loop_
_entity_poly.entity_id
_entity_poly.type
_entity_poly.pdbx_seq_one_letter_code
_entity_poly.pdbx_strand_id
1 'polypeptide(L)'
;MAQITTAPNATVADRRDLAETLGVDDTGDGDGELTWGRLAGAIEPTTEPAFASRGEAIRAALDGKLDPDLIERERERLVEAIDRLPDVREVGIPDGTDGPYTEIAEPGWRLYDHLLEVGFFESLEEHALRFEPEYITATTRELVRTESLGAALGEAGFDEDEKIALLTAVANNDERLSRWVPSNQIPEGVEYDTSNVPPLHRRAMGGALLWIDGLDRHLWQYEPLVTDEILDDAVRHVKGMLGGIYVTATAALDLADDETDAFTDEGLVAAFTAGAAIQIVEQEDVLHDVFYITDEMRAPSELREETR
;
A
#
# COMPACT_ATOMS: atom_id res chain seq x y z
N MET A 1 -0.69 1.50 -30.14
CA MET A 1 -0.91 1.15 -28.73
C MET A 1 0.15 1.93 -27.97
N ALA A 2 -0.24 3.07 -27.40
CA ALA A 2 0.62 3.77 -26.46
C ALA A 2 0.68 2.90 -25.20
N GLN A 3 1.89 2.70 -24.64
CA GLN A 3 1.98 2.22 -23.27
C GLN A 3 1.27 3.27 -22.41
N ILE A 4 0.20 2.86 -21.72
CA ILE A 4 -0.35 3.64 -20.63
C ILE A 4 0.73 3.59 -19.55
N THR A 5 1.30 4.74 -19.21
CA THR A 5 2.26 4.83 -18.10
C THR A 5 1.44 4.94 -16.82
N THR A 6 1.08 3.79 -16.22
CA THR A 6 0.52 3.73 -14.86
C THR A 6 1.55 4.05 -13.77
N ALA A 7 2.82 4.27 -14.15
CA ALA A 7 3.93 4.38 -13.22
C ALA A 7 4.06 5.79 -12.62
N PRO A 8 4.00 5.97 -11.29
CA PRO A 8 4.80 6.99 -10.63
C PRO A 8 6.23 6.47 -10.68
N ASN A 9 7.06 6.99 -11.56
CA ASN A 9 8.48 6.72 -11.43
C ASN A 9 8.94 7.43 -10.16
N ALA A 10 9.31 6.68 -9.12
CA ALA A 10 10.12 7.19 -8.03
C ALA A 10 11.20 8.08 -8.65
N THR A 11 11.14 9.38 -8.34
CA THR A 11 11.98 10.36 -9.00
C THR A 11 13.45 10.04 -8.71
N VAL A 12 14.37 10.61 -9.47
CA VAL A 12 15.80 10.46 -9.17
C VAL A 12 16.12 10.92 -7.73
N ALA A 13 15.39 11.93 -7.23
CA ALA A 13 15.50 12.36 -5.84
C ALA A 13 14.98 11.27 -4.89
N ASP A 14 13.79 10.72 -5.14
CA ASP A 14 13.20 9.67 -4.30
C ASP A 14 14.06 8.41 -4.22
N ARG A 15 14.62 7.98 -5.35
CA ARG A 15 15.53 6.81 -5.43
C ARG A 15 16.81 7.06 -4.64
N ARG A 16 17.36 8.28 -4.71
CA ARG A 16 18.55 8.67 -3.96
C ARG A 16 18.25 8.71 -2.45
N ASP A 17 17.13 9.32 -2.07
CA ASP A 17 16.72 9.44 -0.69
C ASP A 17 16.38 8.05 -0.08
N LEU A 18 15.80 7.14 -0.88
CA LEU A 18 15.61 5.73 -0.51
C LEU A 18 16.96 5.03 -0.26
N ALA A 19 17.95 5.20 -1.14
CA ALA A 19 19.27 4.62 -0.98
C ALA A 19 19.99 5.16 0.28
N GLU A 20 19.86 6.47 0.55
CA GLU A 20 20.38 7.12 1.76
C GLU A 20 19.73 6.55 3.02
N THR A 21 18.39 6.44 3.05
CA THR A 21 17.62 5.85 4.16
C THR A 21 18.06 4.41 4.43
N LEU A 22 18.31 3.63 3.38
CA LEU A 22 18.78 2.25 3.50
C LEU A 22 20.29 2.14 3.79
N GLY A 23 21.01 3.25 3.89
CA GLY A 23 22.46 3.27 4.14
C GLY A 23 23.24 2.52 3.06
N VAL A 24 22.74 2.53 1.83
CA VAL A 24 23.41 1.97 0.67
C VAL A 24 24.23 3.09 0.05
N ASP A 25 25.55 3.07 0.28
CA ASP A 25 26.47 4.03 -0.34
C ASP A 25 26.26 4.01 -1.85
N ASP A 26 26.22 5.22 -2.42
CA ASP A 26 25.91 5.56 -3.81
C ASP A 26 26.18 4.39 -4.77
N THR A 27 25.16 4.07 -5.54
CA THR A 27 25.10 3.00 -6.53
C THR A 27 26.09 3.19 -7.70
N GLY A 28 27.37 3.44 -7.42
CA GLY A 28 28.47 3.60 -8.36
C GLY A 28 28.35 4.85 -9.24
N ASP A 29 29.49 5.43 -9.59
CA ASP A 29 29.67 6.53 -10.56
C ASP A 29 29.21 6.20 -12.00
N GLY A 30 28.07 5.56 -12.21
CA GLY A 30 27.54 5.34 -13.55
C GLY A 30 26.15 4.74 -13.56
N ASP A 31 25.20 5.48 -14.14
CA ASP A 31 24.00 5.11 -14.94
C ASP A 31 23.20 3.83 -14.59
N GLY A 32 23.47 3.17 -13.47
CA GLY A 32 22.86 1.91 -13.08
C GLY A 32 21.60 2.16 -12.28
N GLU A 33 20.46 1.91 -12.89
CA GLU A 33 19.13 1.97 -12.28
C GLU A 33 19.07 1.24 -10.93
N LEU A 34 18.48 1.90 -9.92
CA LEU A 34 18.22 1.30 -8.62
C LEU A 34 17.15 0.22 -8.78
N THR A 35 17.49 -1.02 -8.42
CA THR A 35 16.59 -2.18 -8.50
C THR A 35 16.48 -2.83 -7.13
N TRP A 36 15.36 -3.50 -6.87
CA TRP A 36 15.10 -4.34 -5.71
C TRP A 36 16.24 -5.33 -5.48
N GLY A 37 16.65 -6.05 -6.53
CA GLY A 37 17.75 -7.03 -6.43
C GLY A 37 19.08 -6.39 -6.02
N ARG A 38 19.33 -5.15 -6.47
CA ARG A 38 20.52 -4.39 -6.06
C ARG A 38 20.45 -3.94 -4.61
N LEU A 39 19.29 -3.45 -4.16
CA LEU A 39 19.06 -3.09 -2.77
C LEU A 39 19.21 -4.32 -1.86
N ALA A 40 18.60 -5.45 -2.24
CA ALA A 40 18.68 -6.71 -1.50
C ALA A 40 20.12 -7.22 -1.35
N GLY A 41 20.94 -7.07 -2.40
CA GLY A 41 22.36 -7.44 -2.35
C GLY A 41 23.25 -6.47 -1.56
N ALA A 42 22.80 -5.23 -1.34
CA ALA A 42 23.58 -4.19 -0.68
C ALA A 42 23.28 -4.01 0.82
N ILE A 43 22.08 -4.37 1.26
CA ILE A 43 21.67 -4.22 2.66
C ILE A 43 22.27 -5.34 3.52
N GLU A 44 23.09 -4.95 4.50
CA GLU A 44 23.61 -5.89 5.50
C GLU A 44 22.48 -6.50 6.36
N PRO A 45 22.49 -7.83 6.59
CA PRO A 45 21.59 -8.48 7.51
C PRO A 45 21.69 -7.88 8.91
N THR A 46 20.57 -7.35 9.41
CA THR A 46 20.45 -6.86 10.77
C THR A 46 19.24 -7.54 11.40
N THR A 47 19.40 -8.11 12.59
CA THR A 47 18.28 -8.66 13.34
C THR A 47 17.72 -7.55 14.24
N GLU A 48 16.43 -7.27 14.13
CA GLU A 48 15.73 -6.37 15.05
C GLU A 48 14.96 -7.22 16.08
N PRO A 49 15.46 -7.38 17.32
CA PRO A 49 14.88 -8.32 18.28
C PRO A 49 13.42 -8.00 18.64
N ALA A 50 13.05 -6.72 18.56
CA ALA A 50 11.68 -6.30 18.77
C ALA A 50 10.73 -6.82 17.70
N PHE A 51 11.19 -6.95 16.44
CA PHE A 51 10.38 -7.49 15.35
C PHE A 51 10.18 -8.99 15.53
N ALA A 52 11.26 -9.73 15.82
CA ALA A 52 11.21 -11.18 16.02
C ALA A 52 10.21 -11.58 17.11
N SER A 53 10.33 -10.95 18.29
CA SER A 53 9.44 -11.24 19.42
C SER A 53 7.98 -10.87 19.15
N ARG A 54 7.72 -9.87 18.29
CA ARG A 54 6.36 -9.45 17.93
C ARG A 54 5.77 -10.36 16.87
N GLY A 55 6.55 -10.76 15.87
CA GLY A 55 6.14 -11.73 14.86
C GLY A 55 5.76 -13.07 15.51
N GLU A 56 6.58 -13.57 16.44
CA GLU A 56 6.27 -14.78 17.22
C GLU A 56 4.93 -14.63 17.97
N ALA A 57 4.71 -13.47 18.61
CA ALA A 57 3.47 -13.21 19.33
C ALA A 57 2.24 -13.13 18.41
N ILE A 58 2.37 -12.47 17.25
CA ILE A 58 1.32 -12.39 16.22
C ILE A 58 1.00 -13.79 15.69
N ARG A 59 2.02 -14.57 15.34
CA ARG A 59 1.88 -15.94 14.86
C ARG A 59 1.15 -16.81 15.88
N ALA A 60 1.58 -16.79 17.14
CA ALA A 60 0.92 -17.52 18.22
C ALA A 60 -0.52 -17.05 18.47
N ALA A 61 -0.83 -15.77 18.29
CA ALA A 61 -2.16 -15.23 18.52
C ALA A 61 -3.14 -15.56 17.37
N LEU A 62 -2.65 -15.78 16.16
CA LEU A 62 -3.44 -16.03 14.95
C LEU A 62 -3.44 -17.50 14.51
N ASP A 63 -2.63 -18.34 15.14
CA ASP A 63 -2.53 -19.78 14.90
C ASP A 63 -3.91 -20.45 14.79
N GLY A 64 -4.14 -21.14 13.67
CA GLY A 64 -5.37 -21.88 13.37
C GLY A 64 -6.65 -21.04 13.24
N LYS A 65 -6.56 -19.70 13.18
CA LYS A 65 -7.74 -18.82 13.01
C LYS A 65 -7.98 -18.38 11.58
N LEU A 66 -6.92 -18.26 10.80
CA LEU A 66 -6.97 -17.80 9.41
C LEU A 66 -7.45 -18.93 8.49
N ASP A 67 -8.21 -18.58 7.46
CA ASP A 67 -8.67 -19.49 6.41
C ASP A 67 -7.71 -19.39 5.21
N PRO A 68 -6.72 -20.31 5.06
CA PRO A 68 -5.72 -20.21 4.01
C PRO A 68 -6.33 -20.30 2.61
N ASP A 69 -7.37 -21.13 2.41
CA ASP A 69 -8.06 -21.27 1.12
C ASP A 69 -8.79 -19.99 0.72
N LEU A 70 -9.35 -19.26 1.69
CA LEU A 70 -9.94 -17.94 1.46
C LEU A 70 -8.87 -16.92 1.12
N ILE A 71 -7.81 -16.83 1.93
CA ILE A 71 -6.76 -15.82 1.76
C ILE A 71 -6.05 -16.02 0.42
N GLU A 72 -5.69 -17.25 0.06
CA GLU A 72 -5.05 -17.56 -1.22
C GLU A 72 -5.95 -17.17 -2.39
N ARG A 73 -7.23 -17.57 -2.36
CA ARG A 73 -8.18 -17.24 -3.44
C ARG A 73 -8.36 -15.72 -3.59
N GLU A 74 -8.54 -14.99 -2.49
CA GLU A 74 -8.72 -13.54 -2.59
C GLU A 74 -7.39 -12.84 -2.96
N ARG A 75 -6.23 -13.38 -2.57
CA ARG A 75 -4.89 -12.93 -3.04
C ARG A 75 -4.76 -13.08 -4.55
N GLU A 76 -5.13 -14.22 -5.12
CA GLU A 76 -5.13 -14.43 -6.58
C GLU A 76 -6.08 -13.45 -7.28
N ARG A 77 -7.27 -13.23 -6.72
CA ARG A 77 -8.22 -12.25 -7.25
C ARG A 77 -7.74 -10.80 -7.15
N LEU A 78 -6.89 -10.48 -6.18
CA LEU A 78 -6.21 -9.17 -6.12
C LEU A 78 -5.22 -9.02 -7.28
N VAL A 79 -4.50 -10.07 -7.67
CA VAL A 79 -3.66 -10.06 -8.87
C VAL A 79 -4.50 -9.81 -10.12
N GLU A 80 -5.61 -10.54 -10.28
CA GLU A 80 -6.54 -10.32 -11.39
C GLU A 80 -7.11 -8.88 -11.40
N ALA A 81 -7.40 -8.32 -10.22
CA ALA A 81 -7.88 -6.96 -10.08
C ALA A 81 -6.82 -5.92 -10.51
N ILE A 82 -5.55 -6.14 -10.14
CA ILE A 82 -4.42 -5.29 -10.56
C ILE A 82 -4.20 -5.40 -12.07
N ASP A 83 -4.26 -6.60 -12.64
CA ASP A 83 -4.11 -6.83 -14.08
C ASP A 83 -5.24 -6.17 -14.91
N ARG A 84 -6.42 -5.96 -14.32
CA ARG A 84 -7.56 -5.27 -14.95
C ARG A 84 -7.45 -3.74 -14.91
N LEU A 85 -6.51 -3.16 -14.19
CA LEU A 85 -6.38 -1.70 -14.06
C LEU A 85 -6.24 -0.94 -15.40
N PRO A 86 -5.53 -1.46 -16.41
CA PRO A 86 -5.53 -0.84 -17.75
C PRO A 86 -6.92 -0.80 -18.38
N ASP A 87 -7.73 -1.85 -18.22
CA ASP A 87 -9.11 -1.87 -18.73
C ASP A 87 -9.98 -0.86 -17.97
N VAL A 88 -9.80 -0.73 -16.65
CA VAL A 88 -10.45 0.31 -15.83
C VAL A 88 -10.08 1.70 -16.34
N ARG A 89 -8.80 1.92 -16.66
CA ARG A 89 -8.32 3.19 -17.24
C ARG A 89 -8.97 3.51 -18.58
N GLU A 90 -9.14 2.49 -19.42
CA GLU A 90 -9.75 2.64 -20.76
C GLU A 90 -11.24 2.98 -20.70
N VAL A 91 -11.98 2.52 -19.67
CA VAL A 91 -13.36 2.95 -19.42
C VAL A 91 -13.43 4.45 -19.12
N GLY A 92 -12.43 4.98 -18.40
CA GLY A 92 -12.36 6.39 -18.05
C GLY A 92 -13.38 6.74 -16.96
N ILE A 93 -14.33 7.61 -17.30
CA ILE A 93 -15.36 8.06 -16.34
C ILE A 93 -16.52 7.06 -16.34
N PRO A 94 -16.92 6.52 -15.18
CA PRO A 94 -18.00 5.54 -15.10
C PRO A 94 -19.38 6.17 -15.36
N ASP A 95 -20.32 5.35 -15.84
CA ASP A 95 -21.68 5.77 -16.21
C ASP A 95 -22.63 5.96 -14.99
N GLY A 96 -22.13 5.82 -13.76
CA GLY A 96 -22.94 5.85 -12.54
C GLY A 96 -22.14 5.83 -11.25
N THR A 97 -22.83 5.59 -10.13
CA THR A 97 -22.23 5.61 -8.78
C THR A 97 -21.46 4.36 -8.41
N ASP A 98 -21.68 3.27 -9.15
CA ASP A 98 -21.00 1.99 -9.00
C ASP A 98 -20.39 1.65 -10.37
N GLY A 99 -19.21 1.06 -10.38
CA GLY A 99 -18.47 0.88 -11.61
C GLY A 99 -17.21 0.02 -11.45
N PRO A 100 -16.25 0.16 -12.39
CA PRO A 100 -15.07 -0.69 -12.44
C PRO A 100 -14.19 -0.62 -11.18
N TYR A 101 -14.12 0.53 -10.49
CA TYR A 101 -13.30 0.65 -9.27
C TYR A 101 -13.90 -0.15 -8.10
N THR A 102 -15.21 -0.11 -7.93
CA THR A 102 -15.93 -0.92 -6.94
C THR A 102 -15.73 -2.42 -7.20
N GLU A 103 -15.74 -2.84 -8.47
CA GLU A 103 -15.55 -4.25 -8.85
C GLU A 103 -14.15 -4.78 -8.48
N ILE A 104 -13.10 -3.97 -8.66
CA ILE A 104 -11.72 -4.39 -8.35
C ILE A 104 -11.40 -4.34 -6.85
N ALA A 105 -12.19 -3.61 -6.05
CA ALA A 105 -12.07 -3.59 -4.58
C ALA A 105 -12.66 -4.83 -3.89
N GLU A 106 -13.64 -5.50 -4.52
CA GLU A 106 -14.37 -6.66 -3.98
C GLU A 106 -13.49 -7.76 -3.33
N PRO A 107 -12.40 -8.26 -3.94
CA PRO A 107 -11.56 -9.27 -3.28
C PRO A 107 -10.90 -8.73 -2.00
N GLY A 108 -10.52 -7.45 -1.99
CA GLY A 108 -9.98 -6.81 -0.80
C GLY A 108 -11.02 -6.67 0.32
N TRP A 109 -12.30 -6.41 0.00
CA TRP A 109 -13.39 -6.44 0.99
C TRP A 109 -13.62 -7.83 1.59
N ARG A 110 -13.60 -8.88 0.77
CA ARG A 110 -13.75 -10.26 1.28
C ARG A 110 -12.61 -10.65 2.21
N LEU A 111 -11.39 -10.26 1.85
CA LEU A 111 -10.24 -10.45 2.72
C LEU A 111 -10.39 -9.64 4.01
N TYR A 112 -10.77 -8.36 3.92
CA TYR A 112 -10.99 -7.48 5.06
C TYR A 112 -12.01 -8.07 6.04
N ASP A 113 -13.15 -8.54 5.54
CA ASP A 113 -14.22 -9.11 6.36
C ASP A 113 -13.76 -10.37 7.09
N HIS A 114 -13.01 -11.26 6.42
CA HIS A 114 -12.43 -12.43 7.06
C HIS A 114 -11.44 -12.04 8.17
N LEU A 115 -10.50 -11.14 7.87
CA LEU A 115 -9.51 -10.66 8.85
C LEU A 115 -10.20 -9.99 10.05
N LEU A 116 -11.27 -9.22 9.81
CA LEU A 116 -12.08 -8.63 10.87
C LEU A 116 -12.78 -9.69 11.73
N GLU A 117 -13.40 -10.71 11.11
CA GLU A 117 -14.12 -11.77 11.81
C GLU A 117 -13.23 -12.56 12.77
N VAL A 118 -11.99 -12.85 12.37
CA VAL A 118 -11.05 -13.66 13.16
C VAL A 118 -10.27 -12.85 14.19
N GLY A 119 -10.53 -11.53 14.30
CA GLY A 119 -9.84 -10.63 15.24
C GLY A 119 -8.40 -10.35 14.85
N PHE A 120 -8.08 -10.43 13.56
CA PHE A 120 -6.73 -10.22 13.04
C PHE A 120 -6.19 -8.84 13.39
N PHE A 121 -6.99 -7.81 13.15
CA PHE A 121 -6.56 -6.43 13.32
C PHE A 121 -6.31 -6.08 14.79
N GLU A 122 -7.14 -6.57 15.70
CA GLU A 122 -6.96 -6.42 17.15
C GLU A 122 -5.67 -7.12 17.60
N SER A 123 -5.39 -8.32 17.07
CA SER A 123 -4.15 -9.04 17.37
C SER A 123 -2.91 -8.29 16.87
N LEU A 124 -2.95 -7.72 15.66
CA LEU A 124 -1.87 -6.88 15.16
C LEU A 124 -1.71 -5.63 16.02
N GLU A 125 -2.80 -5.02 16.47
CA GLU A 125 -2.77 -3.80 17.28
C GLU A 125 -2.03 -3.98 18.61
N GLU A 126 -2.23 -5.12 19.28
CA GLU A 126 -1.54 -5.48 20.51
C GLU A 126 -0.02 -5.56 20.33
N HIS A 127 0.42 -5.86 19.10
CA HIS A 127 1.82 -6.07 18.74
C HIS A 127 2.35 -5.03 17.73
N ALA A 128 1.59 -4.00 17.40
CA ALA A 128 1.98 -2.97 16.45
C ALA A 128 3.05 -2.05 17.06
N LEU A 129 3.97 -1.62 16.20
CA LEU A 129 4.91 -0.53 16.50
C LEU A 129 4.35 0.77 15.94
N ARG A 130 4.76 1.89 16.53
CA ARG A 130 4.59 3.20 15.89
C ARG A 130 5.50 3.28 14.69
N PHE A 131 5.08 4.07 13.70
CA PHE A 131 5.93 4.48 12.59
C PHE A 131 6.97 5.51 13.04
N GLU A 132 7.90 5.09 13.89
CA GLU A 132 9.10 5.86 14.22
C GLU A 132 10.15 5.66 13.10
N PRO A 133 10.99 6.65 12.79
CA PRO A 133 11.92 6.59 11.65
C PRO A 133 12.85 5.38 11.67
N GLU A 134 13.32 4.96 12.86
CA GLU A 134 14.18 3.78 13.00
C GLU A 134 13.44 2.50 12.61
N TYR A 135 12.15 2.38 12.94
CA TYR A 135 11.33 1.21 12.62
C TYR A 135 10.89 1.19 11.16
N ILE A 136 10.65 2.36 10.54
CA ILE A 136 10.43 2.47 9.09
C ILE A 136 11.66 2.00 8.32
N THR A 137 12.84 2.43 8.76
CA THR A 137 14.10 2.01 8.15
C THR A 137 14.32 0.50 8.30
N ALA A 138 14.12 -0.05 9.49
CA ALA A 138 14.24 -1.49 9.75
C ALA A 138 13.23 -2.31 8.92
N THR A 139 11.97 -1.84 8.85
CA THR A 139 10.91 -2.44 8.03
C THR A 139 11.32 -2.48 6.57
N THR A 140 11.74 -1.34 6.00
CA THR A 140 12.13 -1.27 4.59
C THR A 140 13.31 -2.19 4.28
N ARG A 141 14.31 -2.25 5.17
CA ARG A 141 15.45 -3.17 5.03
C ARG A 141 15.01 -4.63 4.99
N GLU A 142 14.09 -5.03 5.86
CA GLU A 142 13.64 -6.42 5.96
C GLU A 142 12.74 -6.82 4.78
N LEU A 143 11.86 -5.93 4.32
CA LEU A 143 11.06 -6.14 3.11
C LEU A 143 11.93 -6.45 1.90
N VAL A 144 12.93 -5.59 1.65
CA VAL A 144 13.81 -5.72 0.48
C VAL A 144 14.56 -7.06 0.50
N ARG A 145 14.96 -7.50 1.69
CA ARG A 145 15.68 -8.77 1.90
C ARG A 145 14.78 -10.00 1.83
N THR A 146 13.47 -9.83 1.86
CA THR A 146 12.52 -10.92 1.70
C THR A 146 12.40 -11.25 0.22
N GLU A 147 13.19 -12.23 -0.25
CA GLU A 147 13.28 -12.61 -1.67
C GLU A 147 11.91 -12.98 -2.27
N SER A 148 11.05 -13.63 -1.47
CA SER A 148 9.69 -14.00 -1.85
C SER A 148 8.80 -12.79 -2.15
N LEU A 149 9.01 -11.65 -1.49
CA LEU A 149 8.15 -10.48 -1.66
C LEU A 149 8.38 -9.74 -2.98
N GLY A 150 9.65 -9.52 -3.35
CA GLY A 150 9.97 -8.88 -4.63
C GLY A 150 9.50 -9.70 -5.83
N ALA A 151 9.54 -11.04 -5.71
CA ALA A 151 8.99 -11.96 -6.70
C ALA A 151 7.46 -11.92 -6.72
N ALA A 152 6.81 -12.03 -5.56
CA ALA A 152 5.34 -12.00 -5.43
C ALA A 152 4.73 -10.69 -5.96
N LEU A 153 5.38 -9.54 -5.75
CA LEU A 153 4.96 -8.27 -6.35
C LEU A 153 5.10 -8.27 -7.87
N GLY A 154 6.15 -8.92 -8.40
CA GLY A 154 6.31 -9.11 -9.84
C GLY A 154 5.20 -9.98 -10.45
N GLU A 155 4.81 -11.04 -9.75
CA GLU A 155 3.68 -11.89 -10.13
C GLU A 155 2.34 -11.15 -10.04
N ALA A 156 2.21 -10.21 -9.09
CA ALA A 156 1.05 -9.32 -8.96
C ALA A 156 1.01 -8.17 -9.99
N GLY A 157 1.92 -8.15 -10.96
CA GLY A 157 1.92 -7.14 -12.04
C GLY A 157 2.64 -5.83 -11.70
N PHE A 158 3.44 -5.78 -10.62
CA PHE A 158 4.33 -4.64 -10.36
C PHE A 158 5.64 -4.80 -11.11
N ASP A 159 5.98 -3.80 -11.93
CA ASP A 159 7.31 -3.72 -12.52
C ASP A 159 8.36 -3.23 -11.51
N GLU A 160 9.61 -3.12 -11.97
CA GLU A 160 10.72 -2.74 -11.10
C GLU A 160 10.58 -1.32 -10.55
N ASP A 161 10.14 -0.38 -11.37
CA ASP A 161 9.98 1.02 -10.98
C ASP A 161 8.84 1.17 -9.97
N GLU A 162 7.74 0.45 -10.20
CA GLU A 162 6.59 0.44 -9.29
C GLU A 162 6.95 -0.22 -7.95
N LYS A 163 7.76 -1.29 -7.93
CA LYS A 163 8.27 -1.88 -6.67
C LYS A 163 9.14 -0.89 -5.89
N ILE A 164 10.00 -0.15 -6.58
CA ILE A 164 10.81 0.90 -5.96
C ILE A 164 9.92 2.02 -5.43
N ALA A 165 8.87 2.41 -6.16
CA ALA A 165 7.90 3.40 -5.69
C ALA A 165 7.19 2.96 -4.41
N LEU A 166 6.78 1.68 -4.30
CA LEU A 166 6.22 1.13 -3.06
C LEU A 166 7.21 1.20 -1.89
N LEU A 167 8.50 0.89 -2.12
CA LEU A 167 9.53 1.02 -1.08
C LEU A 167 9.75 2.47 -0.67
N THR A 168 9.77 3.39 -1.62
CA THR A 168 9.84 4.83 -1.38
C THR A 168 8.65 5.31 -0.54
N ALA A 169 7.43 4.82 -0.83
CA ALA A 169 6.24 5.15 -0.06
C ALA A 169 6.43 4.79 1.42
N VAL A 170 7.07 3.65 1.73
CA VAL A 170 7.39 3.26 3.11
C VAL A 170 8.54 4.10 3.69
N ALA A 171 9.67 4.16 2.99
CA ALA A 171 10.93 4.65 3.54
C ALA A 171 10.99 6.19 3.71
N ASN A 172 10.40 6.92 2.77
CA ASN A 172 10.60 8.38 2.66
C ASN A 172 9.41 9.19 3.20
N ASN A 173 8.42 8.54 3.84
CA ASN A 173 7.22 9.20 4.38
C ASN A 173 7.09 9.08 5.90
N ASP A 174 8.21 8.98 6.62
CA ASP A 174 8.27 8.82 8.08
C ASP A 174 7.46 9.90 8.83
N GLU A 175 7.58 11.18 8.46
CA GLU A 175 6.83 12.27 9.11
C GLU A 175 5.31 12.09 8.94
N ARG A 176 4.86 11.71 7.75
CA ARG A 176 3.43 11.49 7.46
C ARG A 176 2.92 10.27 8.21
N LEU A 177 3.65 9.16 8.12
CA LEU A 177 3.33 7.90 8.78
C LEU A 177 3.33 8.04 10.30
N SER A 178 4.19 8.88 10.89
CA SER A 178 4.23 9.12 12.34
C SER A 178 2.90 9.65 12.93
N ARG A 179 2.05 10.25 12.09
CA ARG A 179 0.72 10.75 12.47
C ARG A 179 -0.30 9.61 12.64
N TRP A 180 0.01 8.45 12.05
CA TRP A 180 -0.79 7.24 12.13
C TRP A 180 -0.31 6.37 13.29
N VAL A 181 -0.93 6.57 14.45
CA VAL A 181 -0.57 5.88 15.69
C VAL A 181 -1.50 4.70 15.93
N PRO A 182 -1.01 3.54 16.42
CA PRO A 182 -1.86 2.50 16.99
C PRO A 182 -2.83 3.09 18.03
N SER A 183 -4.11 2.74 17.92
CA SER A 183 -5.22 3.13 18.80
C SER A 183 -4.90 2.91 20.28
N ASN A 184 -4.27 1.78 20.63
CA ASN A 184 -3.84 1.46 22.00
C ASN A 184 -2.64 2.30 22.50
N GLN A 185 -2.06 3.11 21.61
CA GLN A 185 -0.92 3.98 21.89
C GLN A 185 -1.27 5.46 21.71
N ILE A 186 -2.53 5.83 21.45
CA ILE A 186 -2.95 7.23 21.43
C ILE A 186 -2.79 7.82 22.84
N PRO A 187 -2.13 8.99 23.01
CA PRO A 187 -1.94 9.60 24.32
C PRO A 187 -3.27 9.86 25.05
N GLU A 188 -3.27 9.69 26.37
CA GLU A 188 -4.40 10.11 27.20
C GLU A 188 -4.62 11.64 27.12
N GLY A 189 -5.88 12.07 27.19
CA GLY A 189 -6.24 13.49 27.26
C GLY A 189 -6.38 14.21 25.91
N VAL A 190 -6.41 13.49 24.79
CA VAL A 190 -6.84 14.05 23.50
C VAL A 190 -8.33 14.44 23.52
N GLU A 191 -8.72 15.40 22.69
CA GLU A 191 -10.07 15.98 22.70
C GLU A 191 -11.19 15.04 22.23
N TYR A 192 -10.84 13.92 21.60
CA TYR A 192 -11.78 12.95 21.04
C TYR A 192 -11.75 11.62 21.79
N ASP A 193 -12.83 10.85 21.67
CA ASP A 193 -12.96 9.53 22.28
C ASP A 193 -12.11 8.50 21.54
N THR A 194 -11.01 8.08 22.17
CA THR A 194 -10.08 7.09 21.62
C THR A 194 -10.62 5.67 21.66
N SER A 195 -11.67 5.38 22.44
CA SER A 195 -12.24 4.03 22.56
C SER A 195 -12.97 3.54 21.30
N ASN A 196 -13.31 4.47 20.41
CA ASN A 196 -13.97 4.19 19.14
C ASN A 196 -13.01 4.26 17.94
N VAL A 197 -11.71 4.47 18.16
CA VAL A 197 -10.71 4.48 17.08
C VAL A 197 -10.35 3.03 16.73
N PRO A 198 -10.61 2.57 15.49
CA PRO A 198 -10.27 1.20 15.11
C PRO A 198 -8.75 0.98 15.08
N PRO A 199 -8.30 -0.29 15.16
CA PRO A 199 -6.90 -0.66 14.96
C PRO A 199 -6.24 0.01 13.75
N LEU A 200 -4.95 0.29 13.82
CA LEU A 200 -4.19 0.97 12.76
C LEU A 200 -4.33 0.24 11.42
N HIS A 201 -4.02 -1.05 11.39
CA HIS A 201 -4.07 -1.88 10.18
C HIS A 201 -5.49 -1.99 9.62
N ARG A 202 -6.51 -1.97 10.50
CA ARG A 202 -7.92 -1.95 10.09
C ARG A 202 -8.29 -0.63 9.42
N ARG A 203 -7.82 0.49 9.95
CA ARG A 203 -8.03 1.82 9.36
C ARG A 203 -7.29 1.96 8.02
N ALA A 204 -6.06 1.46 7.94
CA ALA A 204 -5.29 1.46 6.69
C ALA A 204 -6.03 0.66 5.60
N MET A 205 -6.35 -0.61 5.86
CA MET A 205 -6.96 -1.47 4.84
C MET A 205 -8.40 -1.06 4.50
N GLY A 206 -9.22 -0.83 5.53
CA GLY A 206 -10.61 -0.41 5.32
C GLY A 206 -10.70 0.97 4.66
N GLY A 207 -9.80 1.90 5.01
CA GLY A 207 -9.73 3.20 4.38
C GLY A 207 -9.35 3.10 2.90
N ALA A 208 -8.36 2.28 2.55
CA ALA A 208 -7.96 2.06 1.17
C ALA A 208 -9.12 1.55 0.32
N LEU A 209 -9.84 0.54 0.81
CA LEU A 209 -11.01 -0.01 0.14
C LEU A 209 -12.14 1.02 -0.02
N LEU A 210 -12.40 1.84 1.01
CA LEU A 210 -13.40 2.91 0.93
C LEU A 210 -13.03 4.00 -0.08
N TRP A 211 -11.74 4.33 -0.21
CA TRP A 211 -11.27 5.27 -1.23
C TRP A 211 -11.46 4.69 -2.64
N ILE A 212 -11.12 3.42 -2.84
CA ILE A 212 -11.32 2.74 -4.13
C ILE A 212 -12.81 2.70 -4.50
N ASP A 213 -13.70 2.26 -3.61
CA ASP A 213 -15.16 2.26 -3.85
C ASP A 213 -15.72 3.66 -4.11
N GLY A 214 -15.14 4.67 -3.45
CA GLY A 214 -15.55 6.06 -3.60
C GLY A 214 -15.24 6.66 -4.98
N LEU A 215 -14.26 6.10 -5.70
CA LEU A 215 -13.78 6.66 -6.96
C LEU A 215 -14.84 6.67 -8.05
N ASP A 216 -15.63 5.60 -8.19
CA ASP A 216 -16.62 5.54 -9.26
C ASP A 216 -17.62 6.71 -9.14
N ARG A 217 -18.16 6.86 -7.94
CA ARG A 217 -19.08 7.95 -7.62
C ARG A 217 -18.44 9.32 -7.79
N HIS A 218 -17.19 9.50 -7.35
CA HIS A 218 -16.49 10.77 -7.45
C HIS A 218 -16.27 11.18 -8.90
N LEU A 219 -15.67 10.29 -9.71
CA LEU A 219 -15.40 10.56 -11.12
C LEU A 219 -16.67 10.85 -11.90
N TRP A 220 -17.76 10.11 -11.64
CA TRP A 220 -19.06 10.38 -12.25
C TRP A 220 -19.65 11.74 -11.84
N GLN A 221 -19.61 12.08 -10.54
CA GLN A 221 -20.16 13.36 -10.04
C GLN A 221 -19.40 14.59 -10.53
N TYR A 222 -18.09 14.43 -10.74
CA TYR A 222 -17.18 15.51 -11.14
C TYR A 222 -16.74 15.39 -12.60
N GLU A 223 -17.44 14.60 -13.42
CA GLU A 223 -17.12 14.34 -14.84
C GLU A 223 -16.62 15.58 -15.60
N PRO A 224 -17.27 16.77 -15.53
CA PRO A 224 -16.83 17.94 -16.29
C PRO A 224 -15.47 18.52 -15.87
N LEU A 225 -14.94 18.11 -14.73
CA LEU A 225 -13.66 18.58 -14.18
C LEU A 225 -12.52 17.57 -14.39
N VAL A 226 -12.85 16.31 -14.64
CA VAL A 226 -11.87 15.21 -14.72
C VAL A 226 -11.02 15.34 -15.99
N THR A 227 -9.72 15.08 -15.85
CA THR A 227 -8.74 15.07 -16.95
C THR A 227 -8.16 13.66 -17.11
N ASP A 228 -7.48 13.42 -18.23
CA ASP A 228 -6.74 12.17 -18.43
C ASP A 228 -5.67 11.94 -17.35
N GLU A 229 -5.03 13.01 -16.86
CA GLU A 229 -4.04 12.98 -15.77
C GLU A 229 -4.68 12.52 -14.46
N ILE A 230 -5.86 13.05 -14.10
CA ILE A 230 -6.62 12.61 -12.91
C ILE A 230 -6.99 11.12 -13.01
N LEU A 231 -7.33 10.64 -14.22
CA LEU A 231 -7.65 9.22 -14.43
C LEU A 231 -6.40 8.33 -14.34
N ASP A 232 -5.26 8.79 -14.85
CA ASP A 232 -3.97 8.11 -14.71
C ASP A 232 -3.58 8.02 -13.22
N ASP A 233 -3.71 9.12 -12.46
CA ASP A 233 -3.44 9.16 -11.01
C ASP A 233 -4.40 8.27 -10.22
N ALA A 234 -5.68 8.24 -10.56
CA ALA A 234 -6.64 7.35 -9.92
C ALA A 234 -6.24 5.89 -10.05
N VAL A 235 -5.91 5.44 -11.27
CA VAL A 235 -5.50 4.05 -11.50
C VAL A 235 -4.18 3.72 -10.80
N ARG A 236 -3.24 4.66 -10.82
CA ARG A 236 -1.95 4.57 -10.15
C ARG A 236 -2.10 4.36 -8.63
N HIS A 237 -2.85 5.22 -7.96
CA HIS A 237 -3.06 5.12 -6.51
C HIS A 237 -3.85 3.87 -6.13
N VAL A 238 -4.83 3.48 -6.95
CA VAL A 238 -5.55 2.22 -6.73
C VAL A 238 -4.61 1.03 -6.84
N LYS A 239 -3.67 1.03 -7.79
CA LYS A 239 -2.62 -0.02 -7.87
C LYS A 239 -1.80 -0.06 -6.59
N GLY A 240 -1.34 1.09 -6.10
CA GLY A 240 -0.58 1.17 -4.84
C GLY A 240 -1.37 0.64 -3.64
N MET A 241 -2.63 1.06 -3.49
CA MET A 241 -3.53 0.59 -2.44
C MET A 241 -3.75 -0.93 -2.51
N LEU A 242 -4.06 -1.48 -3.68
CA LEU A 242 -4.22 -2.92 -3.90
C LEU A 242 -2.90 -3.67 -3.65
N GLY A 243 -1.76 -3.08 -4.02
CA GLY A 243 -0.42 -3.61 -3.72
C GLY A 243 -0.17 -3.75 -2.22
N GLY A 244 -0.45 -2.72 -1.44
CA GLY A 244 -0.33 -2.79 0.02
C GLY A 244 -1.28 -3.84 0.64
N ILE A 245 -2.48 -4.03 0.08
CA ILE A 245 -3.40 -5.10 0.49
C ILE A 245 -2.83 -6.47 0.12
N TYR A 246 -2.28 -6.62 -1.08
CA TYR A 246 -1.65 -7.86 -1.54
C TYR A 246 -0.45 -8.28 -0.68
N VAL A 247 0.40 -7.32 -0.26
CA VAL A 247 1.51 -7.57 0.69
C VAL A 247 0.95 -8.10 2.02
N THR A 248 -0.13 -7.50 2.52
CA THR A 248 -0.81 -7.94 3.74
C THR A 248 -1.39 -9.34 3.59
N ALA A 249 -2.06 -9.62 2.46
CA ALA A 249 -2.62 -10.94 2.14
C ALA A 249 -1.55 -12.02 2.06
N THR A 250 -0.39 -11.68 1.49
CA THR A 250 0.75 -12.60 1.33
C THR A 250 1.33 -12.98 2.69
N ALA A 251 1.52 -12.02 3.59
CA ALA A 251 1.96 -12.30 4.96
C ALA A 251 0.89 -13.02 5.80
N ALA A 252 -0.39 -12.73 5.58
CA ALA A 252 -1.48 -13.44 6.24
C ALA A 252 -1.58 -14.91 5.76
N LEU A 253 -1.29 -15.19 4.49
CA LEU A 253 -1.27 -16.56 3.99
C LEU A 253 -0.12 -17.36 4.58
N ASP A 254 1.08 -16.77 4.68
CA ASP A 254 2.25 -17.38 5.34
C ASP A 254 1.94 -17.75 6.80
N LEU A 255 1.19 -16.90 7.51
CA LEU A 255 0.70 -17.22 8.86
C LEU A 255 -0.34 -18.34 8.91
N ALA A 256 -1.12 -18.51 7.85
CA ALA A 256 -2.24 -19.45 7.80
C ALA A 256 -1.81 -20.85 7.32
N ASP A 257 -0.71 -20.94 6.57
CA ASP A 257 -0.23 -22.15 5.94
C ASP A 257 1.17 -22.52 6.45
N ASP A 258 1.22 -23.50 7.36
CA ASP A 258 2.44 -24.06 7.94
C ASP A 258 3.41 -24.66 6.89
N GLU A 259 2.99 -24.85 5.64
CA GLU A 259 3.85 -25.32 4.55
C GLU A 259 4.61 -24.18 3.86
N THR A 260 4.13 -22.94 4.01
CA THR A 260 4.66 -21.74 3.37
C THR A 260 5.53 -20.97 4.37
N ASP A 261 6.74 -21.45 4.64
CA ASP A 261 7.76 -20.78 5.50
C ASP A 261 8.45 -19.61 4.74
N ALA A 262 7.67 -18.73 4.11
CA ALA A 262 8.18 -17.66 3.25
C ALA A 262 8.63 -16.41 4.03
N PHE A 263 8.11 -16.18 5.24
CA PHE A 263 8.48 -15.08 6.12
C PHE A 263 9.02 -15.58 7.47
N THR A 264 10.12 -14.95 7.89
CA THR A 264 10.55 -14.97 9.30
C THR A 264 9.58 -14.15 10.16
N ASP A 265 9.66 -14.28 11.48
CA ASP A 265 8.88 -13.44 12.40
C ASP A 265 9.15 -11.94 12.16
N GLU A 266 10.40 -11.58 11.86
CA GLU A 266 10.76 -10.21 11.47
C GLU A 266 10.12 -9.80 10.14
N GLY A 267 10.17 -10.70 9.14
CA GLY A 267 9.58 -10.49 7.83
C GLY A 267 8.07 -10.28 7.89
N LEU A 268 7.36 -11.02 8.75
CA LEU A 268 5.93 -10.86 8.98
C LEU A 268 5.59 -9.46 9.52
N VAL A 269 6.29 -9.02 10.56
CA VAL A 269 6.09 -7.67 11.14
C VAL A 269 6.40 -6.59 10.09
N ALA A 270 7.48 -6.78 9.34
CA ALA A 270 7.84 -5.85 8.27
C ALA A 270 6.76 -5.80 7.18
N ALA A 271 6.26 -6.94 6.73
CA ALA A 271 5.22 -7.03 5.69
C ALA A 271 3.92 -6.36 6.11
N PHE A 272 3.41 -6.60 7.34
CA PHE A 272 2.19 -5.94 7.82
C PHE A 272 2.38 -4.42 7.99
N THR A 273 3.53 -4.01 8.53
CA THR A 273 3.86 -2.59 8.72
C THR A 273 3.95 -1.88 7.37
N ALA A 274 4.61 -2.50 6.39
CA ALA A 274 4.77 -1.97 5.05
C ALA A 274 3.46 -1.92 4.27
N GLY A 275 2.68 -3.00 4.32
CA GLY A 275 1.37 -3.06 3.67
C GLY A 275 0.47 -1.94 4.17
N ALA A 276 0.43 -1.69 5.48
CA ALA A 276 -0.30 -0.57 6.07
C ALA A 276 0.29 0.79 5.67
N ALA A 277 1.61 0.95 5.66
CA ALA A 277 2.27 2.20 5.27
C ALA A 277 1.98 2.58 3.81
N ILE A 278 2.10 1.61 2.88
CA ILE A 278 1.74 1.79 1.46
C ILE A 278 0.28 2.22 1.35
N GLN A 279 -0.64 1.47 1.97
CA GLN A 279 -2.06 1.80 1.94
C GLN A 279 -2.31 3.22 2.47
N ILE A 280 -1.68 3.64 3.56
CA ILE A 280 -1.86 4.96 4.16
C ILE A 280 -1.38 6.07 3.22
N VAL A 281 -0.17 5.94 2.66
CA VAL A 281 0.42 6.95 1.78
C VAL A 281 -0.44 7.13 0.52
N GLU A 282 -0.84 6.02 -0.10
CA GLU A 282 -1.64 6.05 -1.33
C GLU A 282 -3.05 6.63 -1.09
N GLN A 283 -3.64 6.40 0.09
CA GLN A 283 -4.91 7.02 0.47
C GLN A 283 -4.82 8.53 0.67
N GLU A 284 -3.71 9.00 1.24
CA GLU A 284 -3.47 10.42 1.40
C GLU A 284 -3.17 11.09 0.06
N ASP A 285 -2.44 10.42 -0.83
CA ASP A 285 -2.07 10.97 -2.12
C ASP A 285 -3.27 10.98 -3.09
N VAL A 286 -4.11 9.93 -3.13
CA VAL A 286 -5.33 9.91 -3.96
C VAL A 286 -6.30 11.03 -3.59
N LEU A 287 -6.34 11.41 -2.31
CA LEU A 287 -7.12 12.57 -1.87
C LEU A 287 -6.66 13.85 -2.58
N HIS A 288 -5.34 14.05 -2.69
CA HIS A 288 -4.76 15.26 -3.26
C HIS A 288 -4.77 15.25 -4.78
N ASP A 289 -4.44 14.12 -5.40
CA ASP A 289 -4.23 14.03 -6.85
C ASP A 289 -5.54 13.78 -7.61
N VAL A 290 -6.57 13.24 -6.94
CA VAL A 290 -7.83 12.84 -7.60
C VAL A 290 -9.06 13.51 -6.98
N PHE A 291 -9.19 13.53 -5.66
CA PHE A 291 -10.41 14.02 -5.02
C PHE A 291 -10.44 15.53 -4.86
N TYR A 292 -9.32 16.16 -4.56
CA TYR A 292 -9.21 17.61 -4.38
C TYR A 292 -8.90 18.33 -5.70
N ILE A 293 -9.85 18.29 -6.64
CA ILE A 293 -9.66 18.90 -7.97
C ILE A 293 -9.55 20.42 -7.86
N THR A 294 -8.35 20.95 -8.07
CA THR A 294 -8.07 22.40 -8.05
C THR A 294 -8.32 23.06 -9.40
N ASP A 295 -8.25 24.39 -9.42
CA ASP A 295 -8.41 25.20 -10.63
C ASP A 295 -7.30 24.98 -11.68
N GLU A 296 -6.14 24.48 -11.25
CA GLU A 296 -4.98 24.18 -12.10
C GLU A 296 -5.08 22.77 -12.72
N MET A 297 -5.70 21.83 -12.01
CA MET A 297 -5.82 20.42 -12.42
C MET A 297 -7.01 20.16 -13.34
N ARG A 298 -8.11 20.89 -13.12
CA ARG A 298 -9.37 20.59 -13.79
C ARG A 298 -9.32 20.80 -15.30
N ALA A 299 -10.21 20.08 -15.99
CA ALA A 299 -10.47 20.31 -17.41
C ALA A 299 -10.81 21.79 -17.71
N PRO A 300 -10.37 22.34 -18.86
CA PRO A 300 -10.67 23.70 -19.26
C PRO A 300 -12.17 23.99 -19.28
N SER A 301 -12.56 25.21 -18.89
CA SER A 301 -13.96 25.66 -18.97
C SER A 301 -14.17 26.49 -20.23
N GLU A 302 -15.11 26.07 -21.08
CA GLU A 302 -15.51 26.82 -22.30
C GLU A 302 -15.89 28.28 -21.98
N LEU A 303 -16.51 28.53 -20.82
CA LEU A 303 -16.91 29.87 -20.36
C LEU A 303 -15.70 30.79 -20.04
N ARG A 304 -14.53 30.23 -19.70
CA ARG A 304 -13.29 31.00 -19.46
C ARG A 304 -12.57 31.35 -20.76
N GLU A 305 -12.71 30.54 -21.79
CA GLU A 305 -12.05 30.78 -23.09
C GLU A 305 -12.70 31.95 -23.84
N GLU A 306 -13.99 32.20 -23.64
CA GLU A 306 -14.70 33.36 -24.25
C GLU A 306 -14.37 34.71 -23.59
N THR A 307 -13.67 34.73 -22.45
CA THR A 307 -13.35 35.96 -21.70
C THR A 307 -11.88 36.41 -21.79
N ARG A 308 -11.03 35.72 -22.59
CA ARG A 308 -9.65 36.13 -22.90
C ARG A 308 -9.55 36.72 -24.30
#